data_AF-A0A830GEN6-F1
#
_entry.id   AF-A0A830GEN6-F1
#
_cell.length_a   1.000
_cell.length_b   1.000
_cell.length_c   1.000
_cell.angle_alpha   90.00
_cell.angle_beta   90.00
_cell.angle_gamma   90.00
#
_symmetry.space_group_name_H-M   'P 1'
#
loop_
_entity.id
_entity.type
_entity.pdbx_description
1 polymer ?
#
loop_
_entity_poly.entity_id
_entity_poly.type
_entity_poly.pdbx_seq_one_letter_code
_entity_poly.pdbx_strand_id
1 'polypeptide(L)'
;MSSGDETPDLDVGDGAPVDFERLSLIAERLGNDTRFLRIKESPPTAPDRLVCVFDPALYPASVEEARLDVVWFENETFSIHYHESHAESEFDYRWDRHPSTHNALDHIHPGPDAPTPGEDAHHPTDWRDVLSTVLNEIEDRQCGFWTD
;
A
#
# COMPACT_ATOMS: atom_id res chain seq x y z
N MET A 1 -13.99 -10.25 27.76
CA MET A 1 -13.43 -11.05 26.65
C MET A 1 -12.46 -10.13 25.95
N SER A 2 -11.17 -10.45 26.02
CA SER A 2 -10.09 -9.63 25.45
C SER A 2 -10.27 -9.49 23.94
N SER A 3 -10.40 -8.26 23.46
CA SER A 3 -10.06 -7.93 22.08
C SER A 3 -8.57 -7.65 22.09
N GLY A 4 -7.79 -8.62 21.60
CA GLY A 4 -6.39 -8.42 21.28
C GLY A 4 -6.31 -7.42 20.14
N ASP A 5 -5.84 -6.23 20.46
CA ASP A 5 -5.22 -5.33 19.50
C ASP A 5 -3.87 -5.98 19.14
N GLU A 6 -3.92 -7.05 18.35
CA GLU A 6 -2.73 -7.58 17.69
C GLU A 6 -2.45 -6.64 16.53
N THR A 7 -1.67 -5.60 16.81
CA THR A 7 -0.88 -4.96 15.77
C THR A 7 -0.07 -6.06 15.09
N PRO A 8 -0.31 -6.37 13.81
CA PRO A 8 0.53 -7.34 13.12
C PRO A 8 1.96 -6.81 13.21
N ASP A 9 2.87 -7.67 13.66
CA ASP A 9 4.29 -7.38 13.84
C ASP A 9 4.82 -6.88 12.49
N LEU A 10 4.88 -5.55 12.34
CA LEU A 10 5.48 -4.93 11.17
C LEU A 10 6.96 -5.30 11.27
N ASP A 11 7.38 -6.26 10.45
CA ASP A 11 8.78 -6.61 10.21
C ASP A 11 9.56 -5.31 10.02
N VAL A 12 10.18 -4.86 11.12
CA VAL A 12 10.71 -3.50 11.27
C VAL A 12 11.84 -3.37 10.27
N GLY A 13 11.57 -2.75 9.12
CA GLY A 13 12.48 -2.70 7.99
C GLY A 13 13.85 -2.16 8.40
N ASP A 14 14.85 -3.05 8.54
CA ASP A 14 16.29 -2.81 8.79
C ASP A 14 16.67 -1.74 9.86
N GLY A 15 15.70 -1.11 10.54
CA GLY A 15 15.88 0.08 11.39
C GLY A 15 16.16 1.39 10.65
N ALA A 16 16.01 1.46 9.32
CA ALA A 16 16.30 2.69 8.56
C ALA A 16 15.28 3.81 8.86
N PRO A 17 15.70 5.10 8.88
CA PRO A 17 14.77 6.21 9.01
C PRO A 17 13.81 6.30 7.81
N VAL A 18 12.61 6.85 8.05
CA VAL A 18 11.64 7.17 7.00
C VAL A 18 12.21 8.28 6.12
N ASP A 19 12.16 8.08 4.80
CA ASP A 19 12.55 9.06 3.80
C ASP A 19 11.35 9.98 3.50
N PHE A 20 11.17 11.01 4.34
CA PHE A 20 10.10 11.99 4.17
C PHE A 20 10.24 12.81 2.89
N GLU A 21 11.47 13.05 2.41
CA GLU A 21 11.69 13.74 1.13
C GLU A 21 11.14 12.91 -0.03
N ARG A 22 11.38 11.58 -0.02
CA ARG A 22 10.76 10.66 -0.96
C ARG A 22 9.24 10.66 -0.87
N LEU A 23 8.68 10.60 0.34
CA LEU A 23 7.22 10.61 0.51
C LEU A 23 6.59 11.89 -0.04
N SER A 24 7.21 13.06 0.13
CA SER A 24 6.72 14.31 -0.47
C SER A 24 6.81 14.30 -2.01
N LEU A 25 7.88 13.75 -2.60
CA LEU A 25 7.97 13.57 -4.06
C LEU A 25 6.89 12.62 -4.60
N ILE A 26 6.57 11.56 -3.85
CA ILE A 26 5.48 10.65 -4.17
C ILE A 26 4.14 11.39 -4.08
N ALA A 27 3.91 12.16 -3.01
CA ALA A 27 2.69 12.95 -2.80
C ALA A 27 2.47 13.95 -3.95
N GLU A 28 3.50 14.68 -4.37
CA GLU A 28 3.43 15.60 -5.51
C GLU A 28 3.08 14.87 -6.82
N ARG A 29 3.69 13.71 -7.07
CA ARG A 29 3.40 12.91 -8.25
C ARG A 29 1.94 12.43 -8.26
N LEU A 30 1.50 11.81 -7.16
CA LEU A 30 0.15 11.27 -7.04
C LEU A 30 -0.92 12.37 -6.96
N GLY A 31 -0.58 13.56 -6.46
CA GLY A 31 -1.50 14.70 -6.39
C GLY A 31 -1.91 15.28 -7.75
N ASN A 32 -1.18 14.92 -8.82
CA ASN A 32 -1.54 15.25 -10.20
C ASN A 32 -2.40 14.16 -10.87
N ASP A 33 -2.70 13.07 -10.17
CA ASP A 33 -3.46 11.94 -10.68
C ASP A 33 -4.92 12.04 -10.22
N THR A 34 -5.85 12.00 -11.16
CA THR A 34 -7.30 12.14 -10.89
C THR A 34 -7.89 10.95 -10.15
N ARG A 35 -7.15 9.83 -10.02
CA ARG A 35 -7.61 8.65 -9.28
C ARG A 35 -7.70 8.88 -7.77
N PHE A 36 -7.06 9.90 -7.24
CA PHE A 36 -7.06 10.19 -5.81
C PHE A 36 -8.00 11.35 -5.47
N LEU A 37 -8.97 11.07 -4.61
CA LEU A 37 -9.82 12.09 -4.02
C LEU A 37 -9.06 12.93 -2.98
N ARG A 38 -8.14 12.29 -2.25
CA ARG A 38 -7.40 12.95 -1.17
C ARG A 38 -6.05 12.29 -0.92
N ILE A 39 -5.04 13.11 -0.68
CA ILE A 39 -3.72 12.68 -0.24
C ILE A 39 -3.40 13.33 1.11
N LYS A 40 -2.88 12.56 2.06
CA LYS A 40 -2.48 13.00 3.40
C LYS A 40 -1.04 12.58 3.66
N GLU A 41 -0.14 13.55 3.71
CA GLU A 41 1.23 13.34 4.20
C GLU A 41 1.23 13.29 5.73
N SER A 42 1.91 12.28 6.30
CA SER A 42 2.15 12.13 7.75
C SER A 42 0.91 12.37 8.62
N PRO A 43 -0.21 11.65 8.40
CA PRO A 43 -1.38 11.81 9.24
C PRO A 43 -1.06 11.46 10.70
N PRO A 44 -1.70 12.11 11.69
CA PRO A 44 -1.39 11.88 13.11
C PRO A 44 -1.48 10.42 13.60
N THR A 45 -2.28 9.60 12.93
CA THR A 45 -2.47 8.18 13.24
C THR A 45 -1.42 7.26 12.62
N ALA A 46 -0.69 7.72 11.60
CA ALA A 46 0.36 6.99 10.89
C ALA A 46 1.41 8.00 10.35
N PRO A 47 2.18 8.64 11.26
CA PRO A 47 3.01 9.80 10.91
C PRO A 47 4.16 9.47 9.95
N ASP A 48 4.51 8.20 9.82
CA ASP A 48 5.50 7.62 8.92
C ASP A 48 4.97 7.36 7.50
N ARG A 49 3.68 7.57 7.24
CA ARG A 49 3.03 7.20 5.98
C ARG A 49 2.55 8.39 5.16
N LEU A 50 2.50 8.17 3.86
CA LEU A 50 1.62 8.85 2.93
C LEU A 50 0.34 8.02 2.78
N VAL A 51 -0.83 8.64 2.97
CA VAL A 51 -2.13 7.97 2.82
C VAL A 51 -2.93 8.62 1.69
N CYS A 52 -3.20 7.85 0.64
CA CYS A 52 -3.90 8.29 -0.57
C CYS A 52 -5.26 7.59 -0.66
N VAL A 53 -6.35 8.35 -0.56
CA VAL A 53 -7.73 7.85 -0.71
C VAL A 53 -8.13 7.96 -2.18
N PHE A 54 -8.58 6.85 -2.76
CA PHE A 54 -9.04 6.82 -4.14
C PHE A 54 -10.40 7.51 -4.32
N ASP A 55 -10.69 7.95 -5.54
CA ASP A 55 -12.02 8.42 -5.92
C ASP A 55 -13.02 7.24 -5.85
N PRO A 56 -14.09 7.34 -5.03
CA PRO A 56 -15.09 6.27 -4.93
C PRO A 56 -15.80 5.97 -6.25
N ALA A 57 -15.76 6.87 -7.24
CA ALA A 57 -16.31 6.62 -8.57
C ALA A 57 -15.57 5.51 -9.34
N LEU A 58 -14.36 5.11 -8.91
CA LEU A 58 -13.61 4.00 -9.49
C LEU A 58 -14.11 2.62 -9.01
N TYR A 59 -15.02 2.58 -8.03
CA TYR A 59 -15.42 1.36 -7.33
C TYR A 59 -16.93 1.13 -7.35
N PRO A 60 -17.38 -0.14 -7.26
CA PRO A 60 -18.78 -0.44 -7.01
C PRO A 60 -19.19 -0.02 -5.59
N ALA A 61 -20.50 0.16 -5.37
CA ALA A 61 -21.04 0.59 -4.08
C ALA A 61 -20.79 -0.38 -2.91
N SER A 62 -20.30 -1.59 -3.16
CA SER A 62 -19.88 -2.55 -2.13
C SER A 62 -18.55 -2.18 -1.47
N VAL A 63 -17.72 -1.38 -2.14
CA VAL A 63 -16.46 -0.84 -1.59
C VAL A 63 -16.79 0.50 -0.95
N GLU A 64 -16.68 0.58 0.38
CA GLU A 64 -17.01 1.77 1.16
C GLU A 64 -15.89 2.82 1.13
N GLU A 65 -14.63 2.36 1.16
CA GLU A 65 -13.43 3.18 1.02
C GLU A 65 -12.32 2.33 0.39
N ALA A 66 -11.50 2.96 -0.44
CA ALA A 66 -10.25 2.37 -0.92
C ALA A 66 -9.10 3.36 -0.73
N ARG A 67 -7.97 2.86 -0.25
CA ARG A 67 -6.78 3.68 0.04
C ARG A 67 -5.49 2.96 -0.33
N LEU A 68 -4.46 3.76 -0.60
CA LEU A 68 -3.08 3.36 -0.78
C LEU A 68 -2.25 4.02 0.32
N ASP A 69 -1.66 3.21 1.19
CA ASP A 69 -0.66 3.63 2.17
C ASP A 69 0.73 3.38 1.62
N VAL A 70 1.61 4.36 1.74
CA VAL A 70 3.00 4.26 1.28
C VAL A 70 3.93 4.69 2.42
N VAL A 71 4.93 3.85 2.71
CA VAL A 71 6.10 4.21 3.50
C VAL A 71 7.36 3.89 2.69
N TRP A 72 8.34 4.79 2.74
CA TRP A 72 9.62 4.65 2.07
C TRP A 72 10.75 4.99 3.05
N PHE A 73 11.87 4.29 2.96
CA PHE A 73 12.99 4.45 3.88
C PHE A 73 14.27 4.90 3.16
N GLU A 74 15.18 5.52 3.90
CA GLU A 74 16.43 6.10 3.35
C GLU A 74 17.37 5.05 2.72
N ASN A 75 17.21 3.77 3.07
CA ASN A 75 17.95 2.64 2.50
C ASN A 75 17.24 1.96 1.32
N GLU A 76 16.27 2.66 0.70
CA GLU A 76 15.52 2.22 -0.49
C GLU A 76 14.54 1.05 -0.26
N THR A 77 14.33 0.62 0.99
CA THR A 77 13.22 -0.27 1.36
C THR A 77 11.89 0.49 1.36
N PHE A 78 10.79 -0.25 1.23
CA PHE A 78 9.44 0.33 1.27
C PHE A 78 8.40 -0.71 1.66
N SER A 79 7.25 -0.20 2.09
CA SER A 79 6.00 -0.96 2.16
C SER A 79 4.89 -0.13 1.51
N ILE A 80 4.17 -0.74 0.59
CA ILE A 80 3.01 -0.15 -0.07
C ILE A 80 1.81 -1.06 0.17
N HIS A 81 0.76 -0.52 0.77
CA HIS A 81 -0.42 -1.27 1.17
C HIS A 81 -1.67 -0.68 0.51
N TYR A 82 -2.29 -1.47 -0.35
CA TYR A 82 -3.61 -1.20 -0.88
C TYR A 82 -4.66 -1.86 0.01
N HIS A 83 -5.65 -1.07 0.43
CA HIS A 83 -6.71 -1.50 1.32
C HIS A 83 -8.07 -1.05 0.80
N GLU A 84 -9.04 -1.95 0.84
CA GLU A 84 -10.45 -1.67 0.64
C GLU A 84 -11.26 -2.08 1.87
N SER A 85 -12.12 -1.20 2.36
CA SER A 85 -13.15 -1.56 3.33
C SER A 85 -14.45 -1.87 2.60
N HIS A 86 -15.03 -3.05 2.85
CA HIS A 86 -16.36 -3.45 2.40
C HIS A 86 -17.27 -3.59 3.62
N ALA A 87 -18.58 -3.64 3.40
CA ALA A 87 -19.56 -3.72 4.50
C ALA A 87 -19.36 -4.93 5.44
N GLU A 88 -18.83 -6.05 4.94
CA GLU A 88 -18.66 -7.30 5.70
C GLU A 88 -17.24 -7.89 5.61
N SER A 89 -16.32 -7.25 4.88
CA SER A 89 -14.98 -7.77 4.63
C SER A 89 -13.99 -6.66 4.33
N GLU A 90 -12.71 -7.03 4.28
CA GLU A 90 -11.63 -6.15 3.83
C GLU A 90 -10.92 -6.81 2.65
N PHE A 91 -10.22 -6.00 1.86
CA PHE A 91 -9.27 -6.49 0.86
C PHE A 91 -7.94 -5.77 1.06
N ASP A 92 -6.91 -6.54 1.39
CA ASP A 92 -5.56 -6.06 1.60
C ASP A 92 -4.62 -6.67 0.57
N TYR A 93 -3.79 -5.83 -0.03
CA TYR A 93 -2.70 -6.25 -0.91
C TYR A 93 -1.46 -5.42 -0.62
N ARG A 94 -0.30 -6.05 -0.48
CA ARG A 94 0.96 -5.34 -0.20
C ARG A 94 2.05 -5.64 -1.20
N TRP A 95 2.87 -4.63 -1.47
CA TRP A 95 4.15 -4.74 -2.17
C TRP A 95 5.24 -4.25 -1.23
N ASP A 96 6.16 -5.14 -0.92
CA ASP A 96 7.15 -4.92 0.12
C ASP A 96 8.56 -5.17 -0.43
N ARG A 97 9.47 -4.26 -0.08
CA ARG A 97 10.91 -4.42 -0.21
C ARG A 97 11.51 -4.23 1.17
N HIS A 98 11.79 -5.30 1.90
CA HIS A 98 12.50 -5.24 3.18
C HIS A 98 13.10 -6.59 3.56
N PRO A 99 14.16 -6.63 4.39
CA PRO A 99 14.63 -7.88 4.95
C PRO A 99 13.48 -8.59 5.68
N SER A 100 13.36 -9.91 5.46
CA SER A 100 12.36 -10.74 6.13
C SER A 100 12.95 -12.10 6.49
N THR A 101 12.40 -12.74 7.53
CA THR A 101 12.76 -14.12 7.90
C THR A 101 11.98 -15.18 7.14
N HIS A 102 10.93 -14.77 6.41
CA HIS A 102 10.00 -15.67 5.75
C HIS A 102 9.93 -15.48 4.22
N ASN A 103 10.36 -14.32 3.73
CA ASN A 103 10.32 -13.97 2.30
C ASN A 103 11.67 -13.41 1.83
N ALA A 104 11.87 -13.42 0.51
CA ALA A 104 12.93 -12.67 -0.14
C ALA A 104 12.78 -11.15 0.10
N LEU A 105 13.85 -10.40 -0.20
CA LEU A 105 13.87 -8.94 -0.02
C LEU A 105 12.65 -8.26 -0.67
N ASP A 106 12.39 -8.62 -1.92
CA ASP A 106 11.20 -8.19 -2.65
C ASP A 106 10.14 -9.29 -2.54
N HIS A 107 8.95 -8.92 -2.06
CA HIS A 107 7.81 -9.82 -1.97
C HIS A 107 6.49 -9.05 -2.08
N ILE A 108 5.42 -9.80 -2.27
CA ILE A 108 4.04 -9.31 -2.23
C ILE A 108 3.25 -10.08 -1.18
N HIS A 109 2.22 -9.44 -0.63
CA HIS A 109 1.18 -10.12 0.13
C HIS A 109 -0.11 -10.02 -0.66
N PRO A 110 -0.50 -11.06 -1.42
CA PRO A 110 -1.67 -10.98 -2.27
C PRO A 110 -2.95 -10.92 -1.45
N GLY A 111 -3.97 -10.29 -2.01
CA GLY A 111 -5.28 -10.22 -1.39
C GLY A 111 -6.07 -11.54 -1.46
N PRO A 112 -7.17 -11.64 -0.71
CA PRO A 112 -7.78 -10.55 0.07
C PRO A 112 -7.13 -10.32 1.45
N ASP A 113 -6.40 -11.30 1.98
CA ASP A 113 -6.02 -11.28 3.40
C ASP A 113 -4.57 -10.82 3.67
N ALA A 114 -3.81 -10.47 2.61
CA ALA A 114 -2.38 -10.15 2.69
C ALA A 114 -1.59 -11.09 3.63
N PRO A 115 -1.61 -12.42 3.39
CA PRO A 115 -1.14 -13.42 4.35
C PRO A 115 0.37 -13.36 4.57
N THR A 116 0.83 -13.79 5.75
CA THR A 116 2.26 -14.02 6.03
C THR A 116 2.53 -15.52 6.20
N PRO A 117 3.51 -16.13 5.49
CA PRO A 117 4.41 -15.52 4.51
C PRO A 117 3.69 -15.04 3.25
N GLY A 118 4.25 -14.01 2.62
CA GLY A 118 3.84 -13.55 1.30
C GLY A 118 4.43 -14.41 0.18
N GLU A 119 4.38 -13.90 -1.05
CA GLU A 119 4.98 -14.51 -2.23
C GLU A 119 6.22 -13.72 -2.66
N ASP A 120 7.33 -14.41 -2.87
CA ASP A 120 8.56 -13.77 -3.37
C ASP A 120 8.31 -13.16 -4.76
N ALA A 121 8.78 -11.93 -4.95
CA ALA A 121 8.54 -11.15 -6.16
C ALA A 121 9.79 -10.36 -6.56
N HIS A 122 9.67 -9.56 -7.62
CA HIS A 122 10.69 -8.60 -8.01
C HIS A 122 10.04 -7.24 -8.25
N HIS A 123 10.53 -6.21 -7.56
CA HIS A 123 10.08 -4.85 -7.76
C HIS A 123 11.10 -4.06 -8.58
N PRO A 124 10.70 -3.07 -9.39
CA PRO A 124 11.64 -2.17 -10.04
C PRO A 124 12.59 -1.46 -9.05
N THR A 125 13.73 -0.99 -9.53
CA THR A 125 14.68 -0.21 -8.71
C THR A 125 14.25 1.25 -8.60
N ASP A 126 13.80 1.89 -9.69
CA ASP A 126 13.31 3.27 -9.62
C ASP A 126 11.94 3.30 -8.95
N TRP A 127 11.78 4.16 -7.95
CA TRP A 127 10.54 4.30 -7.20
C TRP A 127 9.33 4.69 -8.07
N ARG A 128 9.57 5.41 -9.18
CA ARG A 128 8.50 5.78 -10.11
C ARG A 128 7.97 4.56 -10.83
N ASP A 129 8.85 3.63 -11.18
CA ASP A 129 8.50 2.37 -11.83
C ASP A 129 7.81 1.41 -10.84
N VAL A 130 8.21 1.41 -9.57
CA VAL A 130 7.48 0.72 -8.49
C VAL A 130 6.05 1.24 -8.40
N LEU A 131 5.86 2.56 -8.27
CA LEU A 131 4.52 3.15 -8.22
C LEU A 131 3.70 2.87 -9.48
N SER A 132 4.32 2.95 -10.66
CA SER A 132 3.63 2.62 -11.91
C SER A 132 3.18 1.16 -11.95
N THR A 133 3.97 0.23 -11.41
CA THR A 133 3.59 -1.19 -11.30
C THR A 133 2.39 -1.37 -10.36
N VAL A 134 2.49 -0.83 -9.14
CA VAL A 134 1.43 -0.87 -8.13
C VAL A 134 0.12 -0.29 -8.66
N LEU A 135 0.18 0.89 -9.27
CA LEU A 135 -1.02 1.58 -9.76
C LEU A 135 -1.66 0.86 -10.95
N ASN A 136 -0.89 0.15 -11.78
CA ASN A 136 -1.44 -0.67 -12.85
C ASN A 136 -2.16 -1.91 -12.29
N GLU A 137 -1.58 -2.59 -11.30
CA GLU A 137 -2.25 -3.74 -10.66
C GLU A 137 -3.56 -3.34 -9.95
N ILE A 138 -3.57 -2.17 -9.31
CA ILE A 138 -4.80 -1.61 -8.72
C ILE A 138 -5.80 -1.23 -9.81
N GLU A 139 -5.36 -0.66 -10.92
CA GLU A 139 -6.24 -0.33 -12.06
C GLU A 139 -6.84 -1.58 -12.70
N ASP A 140 -6.08 -2.67 -12.83
CA ASP A 140 -6.58 -3.97 -13.31
C ASP A 140 -7.68 -4.50 -12.38
N ARG A 141 -7.49 -4.41 -11.06
CA ARG A 141 -8.51 -4.77 -10.08
C ARG A 141 -9.75 -3.88 -10.19
N GLN A 142 -9.57 -2.56 -10.27
CA GLN A 142 -10.66 -1.60 -10.44
C GLN A 142 -11.46 -1.91 -11.70
N CYS A 143 -10.78 -2.18 -12.82
CA CYS A 143 -11.41 -2.57 -14.08
C CYS A 143 -12.16 -3.91 -13.94
N GLY A 144 -11.60 -4.85 -13.17
CA GLY A 144 -12.19 -6.16 -12.87
C GLY A 144 -13.57 -6.11 -12.21
N PHE A 145 -13.92 -5.03 -11.50
CA PHE A 145 -15.28 -4.86 -10.96
C PHE A 145 -16.36 -4.67 -12.02
N TRP A 146 -15.96 -4.30 -13.24
CA TRP A 146 -16.87 -3.90 -14.31
C TRP A 146 -16.83 -4.82 -15.53
N THR A 147 -15.97 -5.83 -15.51
CA THR A 147 -15.89 -6.87 -16.54
C THR A 147 -16.74 -8.07 -16.15
N ASP A 148 -17.61 -8.52 -17.07
CA ASP A 148 -18.47 -9.71 -16.92
C ASP A 148 -17.69 -11.04 -16.90
#